data_AF-A0A6P4APJ3-F1
#
_entry.id   AF-A0A6P4APJ3-F1
#
_cell.length_a   1.000
_cell.length_b   1.000
_cell.length_c   1.000
_cell.angle_alpha   90.00
_cell.angle_beta   90.00
_cell.angle_gamma   90.00
#
_symmetry.space_group_name_H-M   'P 1'
#
loop_
_entity.id
_entity.type
_entity.pdbx_description
1 polymer ?
#
loop_
_entity_poly.entity_id
_entity_poly.type
_entity_poly.pdbx_seq_one_letter_code
_entity_poly.pdbx_strand_id
1 'polypeptide(L)'
;MASICPNSKPFVRYMKLYVDDIHSGDFLAISKIRGRWGGFETLEKWVTGAYAGHTAICLKDSEGNLWVGESGHENEEGEDIIAVLPWDEWWEFELNNDDSNPHIALLPLHPDMRAKFNETAAWEYAKSMAGKPYGYHNMIFSWIDTIDKNFPPPLDAHLVASVMTIWNHVQPDYAANMWNEALNKRLGTQGLDLPNILVEIEKRGSSFDELLTIPEKDDWIYSDGKSTSCVAFVLEMYKEAGLFDSVAKSIQVTEFTIKDAYMLKFFESNSSRLPKWCNEGDKVELPFCQIRGKYRMELPGYNTMEPYPNMNERCPSLPPDYFRPQNC
;
A
#
# COMPACT_ATOMS: atom_id res chain seq x y z
N MET A 1 -13.91 0.16 12.02
CA MET A 1 -15.29 0.15 11.48
C MET A 1 -15.17 0.08 9.98
N ALA A 2 -15.36 -1.09 9.37
CA ALA A 2 -15.58 -1.15 7.94
C ALA A 2 -16.85 -0.31 7.68
N SER A 3 -16.76 0.72 6.85
CA SER A 3 -17.96 1.37 6.33
C SER A 3 -18.59 0.43 5.30
N ILE A 4 -19.07 -0.73 5.75
CA ILE A 4 -20.17 -1.39 5.08
C ILE A 4 -21.33 -0.46 5.37
N CYS A 5 -21.59 0.48 4.46
CA CYS A 5 -22.66 1.44 4.62
C CYS A 5 -23.92 0.69 5.08
N PRO A 6 -24.53 1.04 6.23
CA PRO A 6 -25.70 0.35 6.75
C PRO A 6 -26.91 0.39 5.78
N ASN A 7 -26.80 1.16 4.68
CA ASN A 7 -27.80 1.29 3.63
C ASN A 7 -27.31 0.96 2.20
N SER A 8 -26.10 0.39 1.99
CA SER A 8 -25.72 -0.02 0.64
C SER A 8 -26.45 -1.31 0.26
N LYS A 9 -27.47 -1.18 -0.60
CA LYS A 9 -27.97 -2.34 -1.35
C LYS A 9 -26.78 -3.00 -2.09
N PRO A 10 -26.78 -4.33 -2.28
CA PRO A 10 -25.76 -5.00 -3.07
C PRO A 10 -25.61 -4.30 -4.43
N PHE A 11 -24.43 -3.73 -4.66
CA PHE A 11 -23.98 -3.25 -5.96
C PHE A 11 -23.38 -4.44 -6.68
N VAL A 12 -24.15 -5.09 -7.55
CA VAL A 12 -23.62 -6.19 -8.37
C VAL A 12 -23.40 -5.65 -9.77
N ARG A 13 -22.12 -5.50 -10.15
CA ARG A 13 -21.74 -5.07 -11.48
C ARG A 13 -21.17 -6.23 -12.27
N TYR A 14 -21.84 -6.58 -13.36
CA TYR A 14 -21.26 -7.39 -14.44
C TYR A 14 -20.90 -6.43 -15.56
N MET A 15 -19.71 -5.84 -15.47
CA MET A 15 -19.25 -4.88 -16.48
C MET A 15 -18.49 -5.60 -17.57
N LYS A 16 -18.79 -5.27 -18.83
CA LYS A 16 -17.92 -5.63 -19.93
C LYS A 16 -16.73 -4.67 -19.92
N LEU A 17 -15.66 -5.08 -19.24
CA LEU A 17 -14.40 -4.35 -19.17
C LEU A 17 -13.69 -4.46 -20.53
N TYR A 18 -13.21 -3.33 -21.04
CA TYR A 18 -12.41 -3.27 -22.27
C TYR A 18 -10.96 -3.01 -21.88
N VAL A 19 -10.14 -4.07 -21.95
CA VAL A 19 -8.72 -4.07 -21.56
C VAL A 19 -7.91 -3.01 -22.31
N ASP A 20 -8.30 -2.70 -23.56
CA ASP A 20 -7.66 -1.66 -24.37
C ASP A 20 -7.71 -0.26 -23.72
N ASP A 21 -8.73 0.02 -22.91
CA ASP A 21 -8.89 1.30 -22.20
C ASP A 21 -8.03 1.40 -20.92
N ILE A 22 -7.38 0.30 -20.51
CA ILE A 22 -6.46 0.27 -19.37
C ILE A 22 -5.04 0.57 -19.86
N HIS A 23 -4.30 1.37 -19.13
CA HIS A 23 -2.97 1.85 -19.53
C HIS A 23 -1.90 1.52 -18.49
N SER A 24 -0.64 1.51 -18.94
CA SER A 24 0.50 1.43 -18.03
C SER A 24 0.43 2.56 -16.99
N GLY A 25 0.69 2.19 -15.74
CA GLY A 25 0.65 3.11 -14.62
C GLY A 25 -0.73 3.29 -13.99
N ASP A 26 -1.82 2.80 -14.60
CA ASP A 26 -3.14 2.84 -13.94
C ASP A 26 -3.10 2.00 -12.65
N PHE A 27 -3.68 2.55 -11.58
CA PHE A 27 -3.58 2.01 -10.22
C PHE A 27 -4.80 1.15 -9.89
N LEU A 28 -4.59 0.03 -9.22
CA LEU A 28 -5.66 -0.83 -8.71
C LEU A 28 -5.73 -0.70 -7.18
N ALA A 29 -6.82 -0.16 -6.68
CA ALA A 29 -7.15 -0.16 -5.25
C ALA A 29 -8.07 -1.34 -4.95
N ILE A 30 -7.64 -2.22 -4.04
CA ILE A 30 -8.31 -3.48 -3.75
C ILE A 30 -8.73 -3.51 -2.28
N SER A 31 -9.95 -3.99 -2.03
CA SER A 31 -10.48 -4.19 -0.68
C SER A 31 -11.11 -5.57 -0.55
N LYS A 32 -10.46 -6.43 0.20
CA LYS A 32 -10.95 -7.75 0.62
C LYS A 32 -11.68 -7.61 1.96
N ILE A 33 -12.76 -8.39 2.13
CA ILE A 33 -13.65 -8.28 3.31
C ILE A 33 -14.02 -9.64 3.93
N ARG A 34 -13.43 -10.73 3.44
CA ARG A 34 -13.65 -12.09 3.93
C ARG A 34 -12.31 -12.83 4.08
N GLY A 35 -12.29 -13.87 4.91
CA GLY A 35 -11.13 -14.75 5.06
C GLY A 35 -9.97 -14.09 5.81
N ARG A 36 -8.81 -14.75 5.75
CA ARG A 36 -7.55 -14.29 6.37
C ARG A 36 -7.19 -12.88 5.89
N TRP A 37 -7.18 -12.67 4.58
CA TRP A 37 -6.84 -11.39 3.97
C TRP A 37 -7.83 -10.28 4.31
N GLY A 38 -9.14 -10.54 4.30
CA GLY A 38 -10.11 -9.53 4.75
C GLY A 38 -9.94 -9.13 6.22
N GLY A 39 -9.54 -10.07 7.09
CA GLY A 39 -9.21 -9.77 8.49
C GLY A 39 -7.97 -8.89 8.63
N PHE A 40 -6.91 -9.23 7.89
CA PHE A 40 -5.66 -8.47 7.84
C PHE A 40 -5.88 -7.05 7.33
N GLU A 41 -6.53 -6.90 6.18
CA GLU A 41 -6.85 -5.59 5.61
C GLU A 41 -7.76 -4.75 6.51
N THR A 42 -8.61 -5.38 7.32
CA THR A 42 -9.45 -4.63 8.28
C THR A 42 -8.60 -3.93 9.34
N LEU A 43 -7.51 -4.56 9.79
CA LEU A 43 -6.57 -3.95 10.71
C LEU A 43 -5.79 -2.82 10.02
N GLU A 44 -5.30 -3.06 8.81
CA GLU A 44 -4.58 -2.05 8.02
C GLU A 44 -5.44 -0.80 7.77
N LYS A 45 -6.69 -0.99 7.32
CA LYS A 45 -7.67 0.10 7.11
C LYS A 45 -7.94 0.86 8.40
N TRP A 46 -7.88 0.19 9.55
CA TRP A 46 -8.10 0.82 10.85
C TRP A 46 -6.89 1.62 11.34
N VAL A 47 -5.66 1.17 11.12
CA VAL A 47 -4.47 1.93 11.55
C VAL A 47 -4.13 3.08 10.60
N THR A 48 -4.46 2.96 9.31
CA THR A 48 -4.13 3.96 8.28
C THR A 48 -5.30 4.90 7.94
N GLY A 49 -6.54 4.49 8.22
CA GLY A 49 -7.74 5.16 7.72
C GLY A 49 -8.00 4.94 6.23
N ALA A 50 -7.26 4.03 5.58
CA ALA A 50 -7.52 3.62 4.21
C ALA A 50 -8.84 2.84 4.10
N TYR A 51 -9.45 2.89 2.91
CA TYR A 51 -10.66 2.12 2.60
C TYR A 51 -10.36 0.94 1.66
N ALA A 52 -9.19 0.96 1.00
CA ALA A 52 -8.55 -0.18 0.37
C ALA A 52 -7.52 -0.79 1.32
N GLY A 53 -7.23 -2.09 1.16
CA GLY A 53 -6.23 -2.82 1.96
C GLY A 53 -5.22 -3.59 1.10
N HIS A 54 -5.30 -3.44 -0.22
CA HIS A 54 -4.24 -3.93 -1.11
C HIS A 54 -4.16 -3.05 -2.35
N THR A 55 -3.01 -3.05 -3.01
CA THR A 55 -2.78 -2.24 -4.21
C THR A 55 -1.96 -3.00 -5.24
N ALA A 56 -2.24 -2.70 -6.50
CA ALA A 56 -1.52 -3.23 -7.65
C ALA A 56 -1.44 -2.18 -8.75
N ILE A 57 -0.65 -2.44 -9.79
CA ILE A 57 -0.44 -1.53 -10.91
C ILE A 57 -0.54 -2.26 -12.25
N CYS A 58 -1.19 -1.61 -13.21
CA CYS A 58 -1.30 -2.11 -14.59
C CYS A 58 -0.06 -1.71 -15.42
N LEU A 59 0.42 -2.63 -16.26
CA LEU A 59 1.54 -2.40 -17.18
C LEU A 59 1.23 -3.02 -18.55
N LYS A 60 1.42 -2.27 -19.64
CA LYS A 60 1.38 -2.83 -21.00
C LYS A 60 2.79 -3.15 -21.47
N ASP A 61 2.99 -4.35 -22.01
CA ASP A 61 4.27 -4.71 -22.63
C ASP A 61 4.39 -4.12 -24.05
N SER A 62 5.54 -4.36 -24.70
CA SER A 62 5.81 -3.87 -26.06
C SER A 62 4.87 -4.43 -27.15
N GLU A 63 4.19 -5.54 -26.86
CA GLU A 63 3.21 -6.15 -27.77
C GLU A 63 1.78 -5.63 -27.49
N GLY A 64 1.60 -4.87 -26.42
CA GLY A 64 0.33 -4.31 -25.98
C GLY A 64 -0.44 -5.21 -25.02
N ASN A 65 0.12 -6.34 -24.59
CA ASN A 65 -0.54 -7.21 -23.61
C ASN A 65 -0.53 -6.54 -22.23
N LEU A 66 -1.62 -6.71 -21.49
CA LEU A 66 -1.77 -6.14 -20.15
C LEU A 66 -1.26 -7.09 -19.08
N TRP A 67 -0.53 -6.54 -18.12
CA TRP A 67 0.03 -7.21 -16.96
C TRP A 67 -0.37 -6.47 -15.69
N VAL A 68 -0.38 -7.19 -14.57
CA VAL A 68 -0.59 -6.64 -13.22
C VAL A 68 0.65 -6.92 -12.39
N GLY A 69 1.26 -5.86 -11.87
CA GLY A 69 2.30 -5.94 -10.87
C GLY A 69 1.72 -5.74 -9.47
N GLU A 70 2.02 -6.62 -8.53
CA GLU A 70 1.63 -6.48 -7.13
C GLU A 70 2.71 -7.05 -6.19
N SER A 71 2.74 -6.53 -4.95
CA SER A 71 3.52 -7.12 -3.87
C SER A 71 2.56 -7.71 -2.85
N GLY A 72 2.72 -8.99 -2.51
CA GLY A 72 1.82 -9.72 -1.59
C GLY A 72 1.07 -10.86 -2.28
N HIS A 73 1.62 -11.37 -3.38
CA HIS A 73 1.10 -12.54 -4.08
C HIS A 73 1.65 -13.82 -3.44
N GLU A 74 0.78 -14.75 -3.06
CA GLU A 74 1.19 -16.03 -2.46
C GLU A 74 1.68 -16.99 -3.56
N ASN A 75 2.95 -17.42 -3.48
CA ASN A 75 3.52 -18.39 -4.43
C ASN A 75 3.11 -19.84 -4.09
N GLU A 76 3.55 -20.81 -4.91
CA GLU A 76 3.25 -22.25 -4.70
C GLU A 76 3.79 -22.80 -3.35
N GLU A 77 4.77 -22.13 -2.75
CA GLU A 77 5.40 -22.49 -1.47
C GLU A 77 4.67 -21.85 -0.27
N GLY A 78 3.66 -21.00 -0.52
CA GLY A 78 2.89 -20.29 0.49
C GLY A 78 3.57 -19.01 0.99
N GLU A 79 4.55 -18.48 0.25
CA GLU A 79 5.27 -17.26 0.58
C GLU A 79 4.69 -16.05 -0.17
N ASP A 80 4.59 -14.92 0.52
CA ASP A 80 4.15 -13.66 -0.09
C ASP A 80 5.32 -12.99 -0.82
N ILE A 81 5.19 -12.84 -2.14
CA ILE A 81 6.22 -12.28 -3.01
C ILE A 81 5.70 -11.12 -3.85
N ILE A 82 6.62 -10.45 -4.54
CA ILE A 82 6.33 -9.51 -5.62
C ILE A 82 6.14 -10.28 -6.92
N ALA A 83 4.98 -10.14 -7.54
CA ALA A 83 4.62 -10.82 -8.77
C ALA A 83 4.27 -9.83 -9.88
N VAL A 84 4.52 -10.24 -11.13
CA VAL A 84 4.06 -9.57 -12.35
C VAL A 84 3.37 -10.62 -13.20
N LEU A 85 2.05 -10.54 -13.27
CA LEU A 85 1.19 -11.58 -13.84
C LEU A 85 0.47 -11.08 -15.09
N PRO A 86 0.23 -11.93 -16.10
CA PRO A 86 -0.68 -11.58 -17.19
C PRO A 86 -2.05 -11.19 -16.64
N TRP A 87 -2.68 -10.16 -17.23
CA TRP A 87 -3.99 -9.68 -16.79
C TRP A 87 -5.03 -10.80 -16.74
N ASP A 88 -5.08 -11.65 -17.76
CA ASP A 88 -6.08 -12.72 -17.83
C ASP A 88 -5.92 -13.74 -16.69
N GLU A 89 -4.68 -14.03 -16.28
CA GLU A 89 -4.40 -14.92 -15.15
C GLU A 89 -4.82 -14.27 -13.83
N TRP A 90 -4.37 -13.03 -13.60
CA TRP A 90 -4.72 -12.27 -12.39
C TRP A 90 -6.23 -12.06 -12.28
N TRP A 91 -6.88 -11.69 -13.39
CA TRP A 91 -8.32 -11.45 -13.42
C TRP A 91 -9.13 -12.72 -13.26
N GLU A 92 -8.73 -13.85 -13.85
CA GLU A 92 -9.38 -15.14 -13.64
C GLU A 92 -9.32 -15.57 -12.16
N PHE A 93 -8.15 -15.37 -11.52
CA PHE A 93 -8.01 -15.59 -10.08
C PHE A 93 -8.98 -14.72 -9.29
N GLU A 94 -8.93 -13.40 -9.49
CA GLU A 94 -9.80 -12.45 -8.80
C GLU A 94 -11.27 -12.79 -9.01
N LEU A 95 -11.66 -13.23 -10.22
CA LEU A 95 -13.03 -13.59 -10.57
C LEU A 95 -13.54 -14.85 -9.85
N ASN A 96 -12.75 -15.91 -9.88
CA ASN A 96 -13.24 -17.27 -9.63
C ASN A 96 -12.56 -17.98 -8.46
N ASN A 97 -11.34 -17.57 -8.08
CA ASN A 97 -10.53 -18.23 -7.07
C ASN A 97 -10.33 -17.40 -5.80
N ASP A 98 -10.42 -16.06 -5.88
CA ASP A 98 -10.34 -15.20 -4.70
C ASP A 98 -11.64 -15.29 -3.87
N ASP A 99 -11.55 -16.06 -2.79
CA ASP A 99 -12.64 -16.30 -1.86
C ASP A 99 -12.78 -15.20 -0.79
N SER A 100 -11.93 -14.16 -0.82
CA SER A 100 -11.91 -13.04 0.13
C SER A 100 -12.97 -11.97 -0.14
N ASN A 101 -13.79 -12.16 -1.18
CA ASN A 101 -14.79 -11.22 -1.69
C ASN A 101 -14.16 -9.85 -2.04
N PRO A 102 -13.26 -9.82 -3.04
CA PRO A 102 -12.51 -8.62 -3.39
C PRO A 102 -13.41 -7.56 -4.04
N HIS A 103 -13.12 -6.32 -3.71
CA HIS A 103 -13.67 -5.12 -4.33
C HIS A 103 -12.52 -4.38 -4.98
N ILE A 104 -12.63 -4.08 -6.27
CA ILE A 104 -11.49 -3.59 -7.06
C ILE A 104 -11.91 -2.31 -7.77
N ALA A 105 -11.14 -1.25 -7.56
CA ALA A 105 -11.26 0.00 -8.26
C ALA A 105 -10.00 0.25 -9.10
N LEU A 106 -10.21 0.52 -10.39
CA LEU A 106 -9.20 1.05 -11.29
C LEU A 106 -9.21 2.58 -11.20
N LEU A 107 -8.05 3.16 -10.97
CA LEU A 107 -7.78 4.58 -10.87
C LEU A 107 -6.86 4.96 -12.05
N PRO A 108 -7.44 5.44 -13.17
CA PRO A 108 -6.64 5.81 -14.33
C PRO A 108 -5.70 6.98 -14.01
N LEU A 109 -4.49 6.97 -14.55
CA LEU A 109 -3.61 8.15 -14.47
C LEU A 109 -4.22 9.34 -15.21
N HIS A 110 -4.02 10.55 -14.67
CA HIS A 110 -4.32 11.77 -15.39
C HIS A 110 -3.48 11.83 -16.68
N PRO A 111 -4.01 12.34 -17.81
CA PRO A 111 -3.27 12.42 -19.07
C PRO A 111 -1.89 13.08 -18.96
N ASP A 112 -1.76 14.12 -18.12
CA ASP A 112 -0.47 14.80 -17.90
C ASP A 112 0.55 13.92 -17.17
N MET A 113 0.08 13.05 -16.25
CA MET A 113 0.94 12.10 -15.55
C MET A 113 1.30 10.92 -16.45
N ARG A 114 0.32 10.42 -17.22
CA ARG A 114 0.55 9.38 -18.22
C ARG A 114 1.58 9.82 -19.26
N ALA A 115 1.57 11.08 -19.68
CA ALA A 115 2.56 11.64 -20.60
C ALA A 115 3.98 11.69 -20.01
N LYS A 116 4.13 11.75 -18.68
CA LYS A 116 5.43 11.71 -17.99
C LYS A 116 5.89 10.29 -17.67
N PHE A 117 4.96 9.35 -17.55
CA PHE A 117 5.22 7.98 -17.12
C PHE A 117 6.18 7.27 -18.08
N ASN A 118 7.41 7.03 -17.61
CA ASN A 118 8.40 6.28 -18.37
C ASN A 118 8.14 4.77 -18.25
N GLU A 119 7.44 4.21 -19.25
CA GLU A 119 7.09 2.78 -19.29
C GLU A 119 8.32 1.87 -19.28
N THR A 120 9.44 2.27 -19.90
CA THR A 120 10.66 1.45 -19.92
C THR A 120 11.25 1.33 -18.52
N ALA A 121 11.39 2.45 -17.81
CA ALA A 121 11.89 2.46 -16.43
C ALA A 121 10.94 1.70 -15.48
N ALA A 122 9.63 1.84 -15.66
CA ALA A 122 8.63 1.09 -14.90
C ALA A 122 8.80 -0.42 -15.07
N TRP A 123 8.99 -0.89 -16.31
CA TRP A 123 9.22 -2.31 -16.59
C TRP A 123 10.57 -2.82 -16.07
N GLU A 124 11.63 -2.02 -16.14
CA GLU A 124 12.93 -2.35 -15.56
C GLU A 124 12.81 -2.54 -14.04
N TYR A 125 12.13 -1.62 -13.37
CA TYR A 125 11.84 -1.72 -11.94
C TYR A 125 11.00 -2.97 -11.62
N ALA A 126 9.87 -3.16 -12.32
CA ALA A 126 8.99 -4.32 -12.10
C ALA A 126 9.74 -5.66 -12.24
N LYS A 127 10.55 -5.81 -13.29
CA LYS A 127 11.38 -7.00 -13.52
C LYS A 127 12.47 -7.17 -12.45
N SER A 128 13.06 -6.06 -11.99
CA SER A 128 14.08 -6.12 -10.94
C SER A 128 13.53 -6.58 -9.60
N MET A 129 12.24 -6.37 -9.34
CA MET A 129 11.56 -6.70 -8.09
C MET A 129 10.80 -8.02 -8.14
N ALA A 130 10.44 -8.53 -9.31
CA ALA A 130 9.72 -9.79 -9.46
C ALA A 130 10.45 -10.95 -8.75
N GLY A 131 9.72 -11.71 -7.94
CA GLY A 131 10.21 -12.82 -7.13
C GLY A 131 10.88 -12.40 -5.81
N LYS A 132 10.99 -11.11 -5.51
CA LYS A 132 11.50 -10.65 -4.20
C LYS A 132 10.43 -10.75 -3.10
N PRO A 133 10.83 -10.77 -1.81
CA PRO A 133 9.88 -10.90 -0.71
C PRO A 133 8.94 -9.71 -0.56
N TYR A 134 7.76 -9.96 0.02
CA TYR A 134 6.85 -8.93 0.50
C TYR A 134 7.50 -8.07 1.62
N GLY A 135 7.21 -6.77 1.62
CA GLY A 135 7.76 -5.80 2.57
C GLY A 135 7.15 -5.88 3.98
N TYR A 136 7.20 -7.03 4.65
CA TYR A 136 6.75 -7.12 6.05
C TYR A 136 7.56 -6.20 6.98
N HIS A 137 8.85 -5.98 6.68
CA HIS A 137 9.76 -5.13 7.44
C HIS A 137 9.34 -3.66 7.53
N ASN A 138 8.71 -3.12 6.48
CA ASN A 138 8.35 -1.70 6.41
C ASN A 138 6.90 -1.41 6.84
N MET A 139 5.99 -2.38 6.65
CA MET A 139 4.56 -2.18 6.80
C MET A 139 4.11 -1.74 8.21
N ILE A 140 4.78 -2.19 9.27
CA ILE A 140 4.44 -1.75 10.64
C ILE A 140 4.86 -0.29 10.87
N PHE A 141 5.98 0.12 10.29
CA PHE A 141 6.54 1.45 10.54
C PHE A 141 5.91 2.53 9.66
N SER A 142 5.36 2.15 8.51
CA SER A 142 4.71 3.07 7.56
C SER A 142 3.43 3.75 8.08
N TRP A 143 3.02 3.51 9.34
CA TRP A 143 1.89 4.20 9.96
C TRP A 143 2.18 4.65 11.40
N ILE A 144 3.41 4.47 11.91
CA ILE A 144 3.82 4.89 13.27
C ILE A 144 4.79 6.06 13.14
N ASP A 145 4.28 7.20 12.70
CA ASP A 145 5.12 8.37 12.40
C ASP A 145 5.25 9.34 13.58
N THR A 146 4.44 9.15 14.63
CA THR A 146 4.41 10.00 15.82
C THR A 146 4.49 9.18 17.10
N ILE A 147 5.01 9.82 18.16
CA ILE A 147 5.23 9.19 19.46
C ILE A 147 3.92 8.63 20.06
N ASP A 148 2.82 9.38 19.93
CA ASP A 148 1.57 9.09 20.66
C ASP A 148 0.28 9.22 19.83
N LYS A 149 0.32 9.75 18.60
CA LYS A 149 -0.88 10.09 17.80
C LYS A 149 -1.21 9.07 16.71
N ASN A 150 -0.60 7.89 16.76
CA ASN A 150 -0.97 6.73 15.93
C ASN A 150 -1.63 5.61 16.75
N PHE A 151 -1.77 5.79 18.07
CA PHE A 151 -2.34 4.78 18.98
C PHE A 151 -3.63 5.26 19.64
N PRO A 152 -4.72 4.46 19.64
CA PRO A 152 -5.96 4.85 20.30
C PRO A 152 -5.77 4.91 21.81
N PRO A 153 -6.14 6.00 22.49
CA PRO A 153 -6.05 6.05 23.96
C PRO A 153 -6.86 4.91 24.61
N PRO A 154 -6.34 4.25 25.67
CA PRO A 154 -5.10 4.56 26.41
C PRO A 154 -3.85 3.80 25.94
N LEU A 155 -3.86 3.25 24.71
CA LEU A 155 -2.75 2.47 24.17
C LEU A 155 -1.62 3.40 23.70
N ASP A 156 -0.40 2.89 23.74
CA ASP A 156 0.83 3.56 23.33
C ASP A 156 1.80 2.55 22.69
N ALA A 157 3.05 2.97 22.41
CA ALA A 157 4.08 2.12 21.84
C ALA A 157 4.40 0.86 22.68
N HIS A 158 4.04 0.80 23.97
CA HIS A 158 4.20 -0.41 24.77
C HIS A 158 3.26 -1.53 24.32
N LEU A 159 2.12 -1.22 23.68
CA LEU A 159 1.31 -2.23 23.03
C LEU A 159 2.10 -2.90 21.91
N VAL A 160 2.76 -2.12 21.06
CA VAL A 160 3.60 -2.62 19.97
C VAL A 160 4.72 -3.48 20.54
N ALA A 161 5.44 -2.99 21.56
CA ALA A 161 6.48 -3.75 22.24
C ALA A 161 5.96 -5.08 22.84
N SER A 162 4.74 -5.08 23.40
CA SER A 162 4.12 -6.28 23.97
C SER A 162 3.76 -7.30 22.89
N VAL A 163 3.18 -6.86 21.77
CA VAL A 163 2.87 -7.74 20.62
C VAL A 163 4.16 -8.31 20.02
N MET A 164 5.17 -7.46 19.80
CA MET A 164 6.48 -7.89 19.30
C MET A 164 7.16 -8.88 20.25
N THR A 165 7.06 -8.68 21.57
CA THR A 165 7.63 -9.59 22.58
C THR A 165 6.95 -10.95 22.56
N ILE A 166 5.61 -10.99 22.51
CA ILE A 166 4.86 -12.25 22.43
C ILE A 166 5.25 -13.00 21.15
N TRP A 167 5.30 -12.31 20.01
CA TRP A 167 5.59 -12.96 18.74
C TRP A 167 7.06 -13.41 18.62
N ASN A 168 8.01 -12.65 19.20
CA ASN A 168 9.42 -13.05 19.35
C ASN A 168 9.55 -14.38 20.13
N HIS A 169 8.64 -14.66 21.08
CA HIS A 169 8.62 -15.93 21.81
C HIS A 169 7.87 -17.06 21.10
N VAL A 170 6.85 -16.73 20.31
CA VAL A 170 5.95 -17.72 19.67
C VAL A 170 6.45 -18.16 18.29
N GLN A 171 6.98 -17.24 17.48
CA GLN A 171 7.57 -17.51 16.16
C GLN A 171 8.81 -16.63 15.94
N PRO A 172 9.96 -17.02 16.50
CA PRO A 172 11.18 -16.20 16.51
C PRO A 172 11.73 -15.89 15.12
N ASP A 173 11.68 -16.83 14.17
CA ASP A 173 12.19 -16.62 12.81
C ASP A 173 11.34 -15.58 12.04
N TYR A 174 10.02 -15.64 12.20
CA TYR A 174 9.10 -14.67 11.61
C TYR A 174 9.22 -13.29 12.27
N ALA A 175 9.38 -13.23 13.59
CA ALA A 175 9.58 -11.99 14.32
C ALA A 175 10.91 -11.29 13.99
N ALA A 176 11.99 -12.07 13.81
CA ALA A 176 13.28 -11.57 13.35
C ALA A 176 13.15 -10.93 11.96
N ASN A 177 12.36 -11.56 11.08
CA ASN A 177 12.07 -11.09 9.73
C ASN A 177 11.02 -9.96 9.66
N MET A 178 10.39 -9.56 10.76
CA MET A 178 9.35 -8.51 10.71
C MET A 178 9.79 -7.17 11.29
N TRP A 179 10.60 -7.15 12.35
CA TRP A 179 10.96 -5.88 13.00
C TRP A 179 12.38 -5.81 13.55
N ASN A 180 13.04 -6.91 13.90
CA ASN A 180 14.36 -6.80 14.55
C ASN A 180 15.39 -6.14 13.63
N GLU A 181 15.46 -6.55 12.35
CA GLU A 181 16.38 -5.93 11.41
C GLU A 181 16.02 -4.46 11.12
N ALA A 182 14.73 -4.16 10.98
CA ALA A 182 14.22 -2.80 10.76
C ALA A 182 14.51 -1.86 11.93
N LEU A 183 14.38 -2.34 13.18
CA LEU A 183 14.73 -1.60 14.38
C LEU A 183 16.25 -1.39 14.50
N ASN A 184 17.05 -2.41 14.15
CA ASN A 184 18.51 -2.28 14.10
C ASN A 184 18.96 -1.24 13.07
N LYS A 185 18.35 -1.20 11.87
CA LYS A 185 18.64 -0.18 10.85
C LYS A 185 18.36 1.23 11.38
N ARG A 186 17.18 1.44 12.00
CA ARG A 186 16.80 2.72 12.64
C ARG A 186 17.78 3.13 13.74
N LEU A 187 18.25 2.18 14.53
CA LEU A 187 19.21 2.41 15.61
C LEU A 187 20.67 2.51 15.10
N GLY A 188 20.95 2.17 13.85
CA GLY A 188 22.32 2.07 13.34
C GLY A 188 23.14 0.95 13.99
N THR A 189 22.49 -0.15 14.37
CA THR A 189 23.10 -1.36 14.94
C THR A 189 22.89 -2.57 14.02
N GLN A 190 23.45 -3.72 14.37
CA GLN A 190 23.24 -4.98 13.65
C GLN A 190 23.15 -6.15 14.63
N GLY A 191 22.21 -7.07 14.38
CA GLY A 191 22.13 -8.35 15.10
C GLY A 191 21.68 -8.27 16.56
N LEU A 192 21.17 -7.12 17.02
CA LEU A 192 20.56 -7.03 18.35
C LEU A 192 19.14 -7.63 18.31
N ASP A 193 18.79 -8.44 19.30
CA ASP A 193 17.41 -8.83 19.55
C ASP A 193 16.63 -7.70 20.25
N LEU A 194 15.30 -7.81 20.30
CA LEU A 194 14.45 -6.76 20.88
C LEU A 194 14.88 -6.32 22.30
N PRO A 195 15.19 -7.22 23.26
CA PRO A 195 15.69 -6.81 24.58
C PRO A 195 16.99 -5.99 24.51
N ASN A 196 17.96 -6.41 23.69
CA ASN A 196 19.22 -5.67 23.55
C ASN A 196 19.03 -4.34 22.81
N ILE A 197 18.09 -4.26 21.87
CA ILE A 197 17.66 -3.00 21.23
C ILE A 197 17.13 -2.03 22.30
N LEU A 198 16.23 -2.48 23.17
CA LEU A 198 15.65 -1.63 24.23
C LEU A 198 16.74 -1.09 25.19
N VAL A 199 17.69 -1.94 25.58
CA VAL A 199 18.83 -1.53 26.42
C VAL A 199 19.73 -0.52 25.69
N GLU A 200 19.98 -0.72 24.40
CA GLU A 200 20.84 0.15 23.60
C GLU A 200 20.20 1.52 23.33
N ILE A 201 18.89 1.57 23.13
CA ILE A 201 18.11 2.81 23.04
C ILE A 201 18.27 3.63 24.33
N GLU A 202 18.08 2.99 25.49
CA GLU A 202 18.19 3.65 26.79
C GLU A 202 19.61 4.19 27.03
N LYS A 203 20.65 3.41 26.68
CA LYS A 203 22.06 3.85 26.75
C LYS A 203 22.34 5.10 25.91
N ARG A 204 21.60 5.29 24.82
CA ARG A 204 21.72 6.45 23.92
C ARG A 204 20.84 7.62 24.33
N GLY A 205 20.08 7.48 25.42
CA GLY A 205 19.21 8.53 25.93
C GLY A 205 18.00 8.83 25.04
N SER A 206 17.54 7.84 24.27
CA SER A 206 16.33 7.91 23.45
C SER A 206 15.26 6.96 24.01
N SER A 207 14.09 6.90 23.39
CA SER A 207 12.98 6.02 23.77
C SER A 207 12.58 5.07 22.64
N PHE A 208 11.82 4.02 22.97
CA PHE A 208 11.36 3.05 21.98
C PHE A 208 10.37 3.68 21.00
N ASP A 209 9.47 4.54 21.49
CA ASP A 209 8.58 5.37 20.70
C ASP A 209 9.35 6.26 19.71
N GLU A 210 10.40 6.98 20.15
CA GLU A 210 11.24 7.76 19.24
C GLU A 210 11.89 6.89 18.15
N LEU A 211 12.36 5.68 18.50
CA LEU A 211 12.92 4.75 17.51
C LEU A 211 11.89 4.35 16.46
N LEU A 212 10.64 4.05 16.87
CA LEU A 212 9.57 3.66 15.94
C LEU A 212 9.27 4.78 14.92
N THR A 213 9.39 6.05 15.32
CA THR A 213 9.12 7.21 14.44
C THR A 213 10.23 7.54 13.44
N ILE A 214 11.35 6.80 13.43
CA ILE A 214 12.39 7.01 12.43
C ILE A 214 11.88 6.49 11.08
N PRO A 215 11.80 7.35 10.04
CA PRO A 215 11.23 6.96 8.76
C PRO A 215 12.02 5.84 8.11
N GLU A 216 11.31 4.84 7.59
CA GLU A 216 11.83 3.85 6.67
C GLU A 216 12.45 4.55 5.44
N LYS A 217 13.47 3.93 4.84
CA LYS A 217 14.12 4.44 3.65
C LYS A 217 13.96 3.46 2.49
N ASP A 218 13.62 3.99 1.32
CA ASP A 218 13.41 3.20 0.10
C ASP A 218 14.67 2.41 -0.33
N ASP A 219 15.86 2.85 0.09
CA ASP A 219 17.14 2.21 -0.22
C ASP A 219 17.59 1.18 0.82
N TRP A 220 16.81 0.94 1.89
CA TRP A 220 17.12 -0.10 2.86
C TRP A 220 16.91 -1.48 2.27
N ILE A 221 17.95 -2.30 2.38
CA ILE A 221 17.96 -3.70 1.95
C ILE A 221 18.09 -4.58 3.19
N TYR A 222 17.20 -5.54 3.32
CA TYR A 222 17.14 -6.49 4.43
C TYR A 222 17.91 -7.76 4.09
N SER A 223 18.10 -8.63 5.09
CA SER A 223 18.85 -9.89 4.95
C SER A 223 18.20 -10.88 3.97
N ASP A 224 16.89 -10.80 3.79
CA ASP A 224 16.10 -11.52 2.78
C ASP A 224 16.03 -10.80 1.42
N GLY A 225 16.62 -9.59 1.33
CA GLY A 225 16.78 -8.83 0.10
C GLY A 225 16.04 -7.48 0.11
N LYS A 226 15.86 -6.92 -1.08
CA LYS A 226 15.03 -5.71 -1.25
C LYS A 226 13.56 -6.15 -1.22
N SER A 227 12.75 -5.50 -0.41
CA SER A 227 11.33 -5.84 -0.25
C SER A 227 10.50 -4.57 -0.16
N THR A 228 9.26 -4.63 -0.63
CA THR A 228 8.33 -3.48 -0.65
C THR A 228 6.94 -3.97 -0.29
N SER A 229 6.16 -3.21 0.50
CA SER A 229 4.73 -3.48 0.67
C SER A 229 3.99 -3.29 -0.65
N CYS A 230 2.70 -3.65 -0.71
CA CYS A 230 1.87 -3.50 -1.92
C CYS A 230 1.93 -2.06 -2.47
N VAL A 231 1.73 -1.07 -1.59
CA VAL A 231 1.70 0.34 -1.99
C VAL A 231 3.09 0.90 -2.28
N ALA A 232 4.10 0.53 -1.49
CA ALA A 232 5.47 0.97 -1.72
C ALA A 232 5.98 0.45 -3.08
N PHE A 233 5.61 -0.77 -3.48
CA PHE A 233 5.95 -1.32 -4.80
C PHE A 233 5.43 -0.42 -5.94
N VAL A 234 4.15 -0.04 -5.87
CA VAL A 234 3.52 0.82 -6.89
C VAL A 234 4.15 2.21 -6.90
N LEU A 235 4.38 2.79 -5.72
CA LEU A 235 4.91 4.15 -5.63
C LEU A 235 6.40 4.25 -5.94
N GLU A 236 7.21 3.22 -5.65
CA GLU A 236 8.60 3.15 -6.13
C GLU A 236 8.60 3.06 -7.67
N MET A 237 7.69 2.28 -8.26
CA MET A 237 7.54 2.26 -9.72
C MET A 237 7.18 3.65 -10.28
N TYR A 238 6.31 4.41 -9.61
CA TYR A 238 6.03 5.80 -9.97
C TYR A 238 7.24 6.71 -9.82
N LYS A 239 8.10 6.50 -8.81
CA LYS A 239 9.36 7.24 -8.67
C LYS A 239 10.31 6.93 -9.83
N GLU A 240 10.53 5.66 -10.15
CA GLU A 240 11.39 5.24 -11.26
C GLU A 240 10.83 5.68 -12.62
N ALA A 241 9.51 5.66 -12.78
CA ALA A 241 8.83 6.17 -13.97
C ALA A 241 8.78 7.70 -14.07
N GLY A 242 9.28 8.43 -13.06
CA GLY A 242 9.45 9.88 -13.09
C GLY A 242 8.24 10.71 -12.65
N LEU A 243 7.23 10.13 -12.00
CA LEU A 243 6.00 10.87 -11.63
C LEU A 243 6.18 11.84 -10.46
N PHE A 244 7.18 11.62 -9.60
CA PHE A 244 7.45 12.48 -8.44
C PHE A 244 8.34 13.69 -8.74
N ASP A 245 8.74 13.89 -10.01
CA ASP A 245 9.50 15.05 -10.50
C ASP A 245 10.65 15.48 -9.55
N SER A 246 10.67 16.75 -9.13
CA SER A 246 11.73 17.33 -8.31
C SER A 246 11.76 16.85 -6.87
N VAL A 247 10.67 16.27 -6.36
CA VAL A 247 10.55 15.85 -4.95
C VAL A 247 10.87 14.37 -4.75
N ALA A 248 11.11 13.61 -5.82
CA ALA A 248 11.39 12.17 -5.78
C ALA A 248 12.51 11.79 -4.80
N LYS A 249 13.57 12.60 -4.69
CA LYS A 249 14.71 12.34 -3.78
C LYS A 249 14.41 12.62 -2.31
N SER A 250 13.36 13.39 -2.03
CA SER A 250 12.95 13.80 -0.69
C SER A 250 11.72 13.05 -0.18
N ILE A 251 11.23 12.07 -0.93
CA ILE A 251 10.07 11.25 -0.55
C ILE A 251 10.57 9.84 -0.31
N GLN A 252 10.19 9.25 0.82
CA GLN A 252 10.32 7.83 1.10
C GLN A 252 8.95 7.19 0.90
N VAL A 253 8.76 6.49 -0.21
CA VAL A 253 7.46 5.87 -0.50
C VAL A 253 7.19 4.64 0.35
N THR A 254 8.21 4.09 1.02
CA THR A 254 8.03 3.08 2.07
C THR A 254 7.26 3.60 3.29
N GLU A 255 7.13 4.93 3.45
CA GLU A 255 6.33 5.57 4.50
C GLU A 255 4.89 5.84 4.08
N PHE A 256 4.51 5.52 2.84
CA PHE A 256 3.17 5.81 2.36
C PHE A 256 2.24 4.67 2.73
N THR A 257 1.07 5.00 3.26
CA THR A 257 -0.05 4.08 3.37
C THR A 257 -0.83 4.02 2.05
N ILE A 258 -1.71 3.03 1.92
CA ILE A 258 -2.65 2.94 0.79
C ILE A 258 -3.51 4.21 0.66
N LYS A 259 -3.89 4.82 1.79
CA LYS A 259 -4.61 6.09 1.81
C LYS A 259 -3.82 7.19 1.13
N ASP A 260 -2.56 7.33 1.50
CA ASP A 260 -1.70 8.38 0.96
C ASP A 260 -1.52 8.22 -0.55
N ALA A 261 -1.39 6.98 -1.03
CA ALA A 261 -1.23 6.69 -2.44
C ALA A 261 -2.45 7.12 -3.28
N TYR A 262 -3.68 6.72 -2.91
CA TYR A 262 -4.85 7.13 -3.70
C TYR A 262 -5.22 8.62 -3.52
N MET A 263 -4.67 9.28 -2.49
CA MET A 263 -4.82 10.73 -2.29
C MET A 263 -3.92 11.56 -3.20
N LEU A 264 -2.84 10.98 -3.75
CA LEU A 264 -1.95 11.68 -4.69
C LEU A 264 -2.71 12.18 -5.91
N LYS A 265 -2.37 13.39 -6.36
CA LYS A 265 -2.92 14.03 -7.55
C LYS A 265 -2.39 13.46 -8.86
N PHE A 266 -2.32 12.14 -8.93
CA PHE A 266 -1.81 11.43 -10.09
C PHE A 266 -2.93 10.92 -11.01
N PHE A 267 -4.15 10.85 -10.51
CA PHE A 267 -5.24 10.14 -11.16
C PHE A 267 -6.16 11.09 -11.94
N GLU A 268 -7.01 10.52 -12.79
CA GLU A 268 -7.99 11.30 -13.53
C GLU A 268 -8.96 12.03 -12.58
N SER A 269 -9.26 13.29 -12.87
CA SER A 269 -10.16 14.14 -12.10
C SER A 269 -11.41 14.54 -12.88
N ASN A 270 -11.41 14.31 -14.19
CA ASN A 270 -12.51 14.59 -15.09
C ASN A 270 -13.23 13.29 -15.49
N SER A 271 -14.42 13.08 -14.93
CA SER A 271 -15.25 11.90 -15.18
C SER A 271 -15.57 11.66 -16.67
N SER A 272 -15.59 12.71 -17.50
CA SER A 272 -15.83 12.57 -18.95
C SER A 272 -14.69 11.89 -19.71
N ARG A 273 -13.51 11.78 -19.11
CA ARG A 273 -12.33 11.09 -19.68
C ARG A 273 -12.17 9.67 -19.17
N LEU A 274 -12.92 9.28 -18.14
CA LEU A 274 -12.94 7.89 -17.70
C LEU A 274 -13.47 7.00 -18.82
N PRO A 275 -13.06 5.72 -18.88
CA PRO A 275 -13.58 4.78 -19.87
C PRO A 275 -15.11 4.76 -19.87
N LYS A 276 -15.75 4.60 -21.03
CA LYS A 276 -17.22 4.69 -21.13
C LYS A 276 -17.94 3.70 -20.22
N TRP A 277 -17.36 2.51 -20.06
CA TRP A 277 -17.87 1.47 -19.18
C TRP A 277 -17.78 1.86 -17.69
N CYS A 278 -16.87 2.75 -17.29
CA CYS A 278 -16.52 3.09 -15.91
C CYS A 278 -17.72 3.45 -15.02
N ASN A 279 -18.68 4.23 -15.51
CA ASN A 279 -19.91 4.60 -14.79
C ASN A 279 -21.18 4.13 -15.52
N GLU A 280 -21.03 3.32 -16.58
CA GLU A 280 -22.17 2.83 -17.37
C GLU A 280 -23.10 1.97 -16.49
N GLY A 281 -24.39 2.34 -16.50
CA GLY A 281 -25.44 1.62 -15.79
C GLY A 281 -25.52 1.87 -14.28
N ASP A 282 -24.65 2.72 -13.71
CA ASP A 282 -24.73 3.13 -12.31
C ASP A 282 -25.58 4.41 -12.15
N LYS A 283 -26.33 4.50 -11.05
CA LYS A 283 -27.06 5.71 -10.63
C LYS A 283 -26.18 6.71 -9.89
N VAL A 284 -24.98 6.29 -9.48
CA VAL A 284 -24.01 7.13 -8.80
C VAL A 284 -22.73 7.11 -9.62
N GLU A 285 -22.30 8.29 -10.04
CA GLU A 285 -21.03 8.46 -10.74
C GLU A 285 -19.89 8.48 -9.72
N LEU A 286 -18.96 7.54 -9.85
CA LEU A 286 -17.71 7.51 -9.10
C LEU A 286 -16.62 8.26 -9.87
N PRO A 287 -15.67 8.90 -9.17
CA PRO A 287 -14.54 9.58 -9.80
C PRO A 287 -13.47 8.60 -10.31
N PHE A 288 -13.66 7.30 -10.11
CA PHE A 288 -12.81 6.19 -10.52
C PHE A 288 -13.69 5.03 -11.00
N CYS A 289 -13.08 3.97 -11.52
CA CYS A 289 -13.81 2.85 -12.11
C CYS A 289 -13.82 1.64 -11.18
N GLN A 290 -14.93 1.40 -10.49
CA GLN A 290 -15.09 0.14 -9.77
C GLN A 290 -15.38 -1.00 -10.75
N ILE A 291 -14.42 -1.92 -10.87
CA ILE A 291 -14.43 -3.03 -11.84
C ILE A 291 -14.90 -4.35 -11.23
N ARG A 292 -14.83 -4.50 -9.90
CA ARG A 292 -15.33 -5.68 -9.17
C ARG A 292 -15.87 -5.30 -7.78
N GLY A 293 -16.73 -6.15 -7.25
CA GLY A 293 -17.16 -6.10 -5.86
C GLY A 293 -18.68 -5.94 -5.69
N LYS A 294 -19.19 -6.44 -4.56
CA LYS A 294 -20.61 -6.42 -4.20
C LYS A 294 -21.04 -5.09 -3.55
N TYR A 295 -20.12 -4.35 -2.97
CA TYR A 295 -20.39 -3.09 -2.30
C TYR A 295 -19.70 -1.96 -3.03
N ARG A 296 -20.28 -0.77 -2.98
CA ARG A 296 -19.64 0.41 -3.56
C ARG A 296 -18.39 0.76 -2.77
N MET A 297 -17.27 0.95 -3.47
CA MET A 297 -16.05 1.45 -2.87
C MET A 297 -16.10 2.96 -2.70
N GLU A 298 -15.49 3.44 -1.63
CA GLU A 298 -15.24 4.86 -1.37
C GLU A 298 -13.73 5.01 -1.13
N LEU A 299 -13.14 6.09 -1.65
CA LEU A 299 -11.73 6.42 -1.45
C LEU A 299 -11.65 7.86 -0.92
N PRO A 300 -11.81 8.08 0.40
CA PRO A 300 -11.89 9.42 0.97
C PRO A 300 -10.61 10.25 0.74
N GLY A 301 -10.75 11.41 0.09
CA GLY A 301 -9.59 12.23 -0.27
C GLY A 301 -8.92 11.82 -1.58
N TYR A 302 -9.54 10.92 -2.36
CA TYR A 302 -9.09 10.55 -3.70
C TYR A 302 -8.62 11.76 -4.51
N ASN A 303 -7.38 11.70 -5.00
CA ASN A 303 -6.83 12.65 -5.98
C ASN A 303 -6.84 14.12 -5.50
N THR A 304 -6.43 14.38 -4.25
CA THR A 304 -6.49 15.71 -3.61
C THR A 304 -5.13 16.33 -3.25
N MET A 305 -4.06 15.53 -3.18
CA MET A 305 -2.76 15.95 -2.66
C MET A 305 -1.67 16.04 -3.73
N GLU A 306 -1.05 17.20 -3.87
CA GLU A 306 0.20 17.32 -4.64
C GLU A 306 1.36 16.73 -3.82
N PRO A 307 2.31 15.99 -4.43
CA PRO A 307 3.51 15.55 -3.75
C PRO A 307 4.37 16.72 -3.24
N TYR A 308 4.98 16.58 -2.06
CA TYR A 308 5.95 17.54 -1.51
C TYR A 308 7.06 16.83 -0.71
N PRO A 309 8.17 17.53 -0.39
CA PRO A 309 9.29 16.93 0.33
C PRO A 309 8.91 16.40 1.71
N ASN A 310 9.41 15.20 2.05
CA ASN A 310 9.23 14.50 3.32
C ASN A 310 7.75 14.25 3.70
N MET A 311 6.89 14.14 2.68
CA MET A 311 5.48 13.78 2.83
C MET A 311 5.33 12.42 3.53
N ASN A 312 4.37 12.31 4.45
CA ASN A 312 4.07 11.09 5.22
C ASN A 312 5.11 10.63 6.24
N GLU A 313 6.18 11.38 6.52
CA GLU A 313 7.19 10.92 7.50
C GLU A 313 6.83 11.25 8.96
N ARG A 314 5.76 12.03 9.19
CA ARG A 314 5.37 12.59 10.52
C ARG A 314 3.86 12.71 10.68
N CYS A 315 3.10 11.77 10.12
CA CYS A 315 1.66 11.82 10.07
C CYS A 315 0.97 11.07 11.23
N PRO A 316 0.08 11.74 11.98
CA PRO A 316 -0.82 11.02 12.88
C PRO A 316 -1.87 10.26 12.06
N SER A 317 -2.21 9.05 12.51
CA SER A 317 -3.26 8.23 11.92
C SER A 317 -4.12 7.65 13.05
N LEU A 318 -5.23 8.32 13.34
CA LEU A 318 -6.11 7.95 14.46
C LEU A 318 -7.59 8.02 14.09
N PRO A 319 -8.38 6.95 14.35
CA PRO A 319 -9.83 7.02 14.23
C PRO A 319 -10.45 7.97 15.26
N PRO A 320 -11.66 8.48 14.99
CA PRO A 320 -12.48 8.22 13.81
C PRO A 320 -12.14 9.12 12.62
N ASP A 321 -11.49 10.25 12.84
CA ASP A 321 -11.38 11.31 11.83
C ASP A 321 -10.19 11.13 10.89
N TYR A 322 -9.16 10.40 11.30
CA TYR A 322 -7.89 10.25 10.58
C TYR A 322 -7.38 11.60 10.07
N PHE A 323 -7.39 12.57 10.97
CA PHE A 323 -7.02 13.95 10.69
C PHE A 323 -5.58 14.01 10.19
N ARG A 324 -5.39 14.64 9.03
CA ARG A 324 -4.09 14.86 8.41
C ARG A 324 -3.67 16.33 8.62
N PRO A 325 -2.70 16.63 9.50
CA PRO A 325 -2.18 17.99 9.68
C PRO A 325 -1.51 18.52 8.40
N GLN A 326 -1.35 19.84 8.30
CA GLN A 326 -0.61 20.45 7.21
C GLN A 326 0.88 20.03 7.24
N ASN A 327 1.43 19.65 6.09
CA ASN A 327 2.81 19.17 5.91
C ASN A 327 3.16 17.85 6.62
N CYS A 328 2.14 17.12 7.07
CA CYS A 328 2.19 15.68 7.13
C CYS A 328 1.83 15.22 5.73
#